data_AF-A0AAD9J1D7-F1
#
_entry.id   AF-A0AAD9J1D7-F1
#
_cell.length_a   1.000
_cell.length_b   1.000
_cell.length_c   1.000
_cell.angle_alpha   90.00
_cell.angle_beta   90.00
_cell.angle_gamma   90.00
#
_symmetry.space_group_name_H-M   'P 1'
#
loop_
_entity.id
_entity.type
_entity.pdbx_description
1 polymer ?
#
loop_
_entity_poly.entity_id
_entity_poly.type
_entity_poly.pdbx_seq_one_letter_code
_entity_poly.pdbx_strand_id
1 'polypeptide(L)'
;MSTDGLKRLVSEWHKNSYFQNKSMLPDSSPNIELLHAAIDVDKTTKETLFSSLISSMVPYLRVIQRSSKLLGFIVLRFLVTCVLAAYYLIDGTWLAVRRSRRPENYECSARVLDILGRHKYDTLVNLNSISDFILLHRGFDHPGRILADEVSLYEVNDEQAVFVETPPGVEVWRGRLNSFHAIAQLENAVRVVVLPIESFYRLADEFGDPKGKLVFIMNTARCGSTLLSQIYEKTDEFLSLSEPTGINCLRRFVGHEDDASVQYHARAIIRVLCKPTHLSNFAIKITPNSTKIVPLLKRLYPNASFVFIYRDVLPVCKSMYKIWKELPMGRLNIILCKFAPWIYLPALNFSRYYDPVLPEERFRVIPGYGQGCLLWANVIGMYRRFRRSGIDIAAVKYEDLVQDKELAVRRLFQYNGISLTLVEPALRAFESDSQANSLISMEVLKKTKLPPFTDDMKTETNKICVHYELPKIGESCVLEGTITRE
;
A
#
# COMPACT_ATOMS: atom_id res chain seq x y z
N MET A 1 -25.13 21.66 -26.02
CA MET A 1 -24.35 21.78 -27.27
C MET A 1 -25.26 21.33 -28.40
N SER A 2 -25.52 22.15 -29.42
CA SER A 2 -26.33 21.73 -30.57
C SER A 2 -25.60 20.63 -31.36
N THR A 3 -26.35 19.80 -32.10
CA THR A 3 -25.81 18.74 -32.97
C THR A 3 -24.77 19.30 -33.95
N ASP A 4 -24.97 20.52 -34.42
CA ASP A 4 -24.03 21.22 -35.31
C ASP A 4 -22.75 21.68 -34.60
N GLY A 5 -22.85 22.04 -33.32
CA GLY A 5 -21.69 22.36 -32.49
C GLY A 5 -20.78 21.15 -32.28
N LEU A 6 -21.35 19.96 -32.13
CA LEU A 6 -20.59 18.71 -31.96
C LEU A 6 -19.92 18.27 -33.28
N LYS A 7 -20.62 18.41 -34.42
CA LYS A 7 -20.07 18.15 -35.76
C LYS A 7 -18.89 19.08 -36.10
N ARG A 8 -18.98 20.37 -35.75
CA ARG A 8 -17.86 21.31 -35.91
C ARG A 8 -16.64 20.92 -35.08
N LEU A 9 -16.84 20.57 -33.81
CA LEU A 9 -15.75 20.25 -32.89
C LEU A 9 -14.96 18.99 -33.34
N VAL A 10 -15.67 17.97 -33.85
CA VAL A 10 -15.05 16.75 -34.41
C VAL A 10 -14.32 17.03 -35.72
N SER A 11 -14.89 17.88 -36.59
CA SER A 11 -14.26 18.30 -37.85
C SER A 11 -12.97 19.11 -37.61
N GLU A 12 -12.96 20.00 -36.63
CA GLU A 12 -11.76 20.78 -36.29
C GLU A 12 -10.68 19.95 -35.60
N TRP A 13 -11.05 18.95 -34.80
CA TRP A 13 -10.10 18.00 -34.20
C TRP A 13 -9.38 17.15 -35.26
N HIS A 14 -10.07 16.76 -36.34
CA HIS A 14 -9.48 16.06 -37.48
C HIS A 14 -8.54 16.94 -38.32
N LYS A 15 -8.80 18.24 -38.40
CA LYS A 15 -7.94 19.17 -39.15
C LYS A 15 -6.65 19.52 -38.40
N ASN A 16 -6.64 19.45 -37.07
CA ASN A 16 -5.52 19.88 -36.23
C ASN A 16 -4.65 18.74 -35.66
N SER A 17 -4.91 17.49 -36.03
CA SER A 17 -4.07 16.34 -35.60
C SER A 17 -2.79 16.24 -36.45
N TYR A 18 -1.82 17.06 -36.07
CA TYR A 18 -0.45 17.12 -36.62
C TYR A 18 0.41 15.94 -36.12
N PHE A 19 0.07 14.69 -36.47
CA PHE A 19 0.94 13.53 -36.30
C PHE A 19 0.65 12.49 -37.39
N GLN A 20 1.14 12.72 -38.60
CA GLN A 20 1.25 11.69 -39.62
C GLN A 20 2.58 10.93 -39.45
N ASN A 21 2.63 9.99 -38.51
CA ASN A 21 3.62 8.91 -38.55
C ASN A 21 2.86 7.59 -38.57
N LYS A 22 2.69 7.04 -39.77
CA LYS A 22 1.67 6.03 -40.12
C LYS A 22 2.08 4.58 -39.82
N SER A 23 3.13 4.35 -39.05
CA SER A 23 3.71 3.00 -38.85
C SER A 23 3.63 2.42 -37.43
N MET A 24 2.96 3.08 -36.47
CA MET A 24 2.83 2.56 -35.09
C MET A 24 1.44 2.66 -34.46
N LEU A 25 0.40 3.05 -35.21
CA LEU A 25 -0.97 3.02 -34.70
C LEU A 25 -1.70 1.78 -35.21
N PRO A 26 -2.35 1.00 -34.34
CA PRO A 26 -3.19 -0.11 -34.79
C PRO A 26 -4.34 0.44 -35.64
N ASP A 27 -4.48 -0.11 -36.85
CA ASP A 27 -5.64 0.11 -37.71
C ASP A 27 -6.91 -0.27 -36.94
N SER A 28 -7.92 0.60 -37.03
CA SER A 28 -9.21 0.59 -36.33
C SER A 28 -9.20 1.05 -34.86
N SER A 29 -9.50 2.33 -34.65
CA SER A 29 -10.19 2.78 -33.43
C SER A 29 -11.70 2.58 -33.68
N PRO A 30 -12.37 1.59 -33.05
CA PRO A 30 -13.78 1.29 -33.29
C PRO A 30 -14.73 2.44 -32.91
N ASN A 31 -14.22 3.43 -32.16
CA ASN A 31 -15.04 4.48 -31.58
C ASN A 31 -15.43 5.58 -32.59
N ILE A 32 -14.73 5.74 -33.72
CA ILE A 32 -15.02 6.82 -34.68
C ILE A 32 -16.13 6.42 -35.66
N GLU A 33 -16.12 5.19 -36.19
CA GLU A 33 -17.22 4.67 -37.02
C GLU A 33 -18.53 4.55 -36.25
N LEU A 34 -18.48 4.14 -34.96
CA LEU A 34 -19.64 4.16 -34.07
C LEU A 34 -20.23 5.57 -33.88
N LEU A 35 -19.39 6.61 -33.90
CA LEU A 35 -19.84 8.01 -33.78
C LEU A 35 -20.51 8.52 -35.06
N HIS A 36 -20.07 8.05 -36.23
CA HIS A 36 -20.72 8.36 -37.52
C HIS A 36 -22.03 7.59 -37.70
N ALA A 37 -22.10 6.31 -37.30
CA ALA A 37 -23.34 5.52 -37.32
C ALA A 37 -24.39 6.04 -36.33
N ALA A 38 -23.98 6.69 -35.24
CA ALA A 38 -24.87 7.25 -34.23
C ALA A 38 -25.78 8.40 -34.73
N ILE A 39 -25.50 8.97 -35.91
CA ILE A 39 -26.23 10.14 -36.42
C ILE A 39 -27.63 9.76 -36.95
N ASP A 40 -27.81 8.54 -37.48
CA ASP A 40 -29.08 8.05 -38.07
C ASP A 40 -29.88 7.08 -37.18
N VAL A 41 -29.42 6.79 -35.96
CA VAL A 41 -30.14 5.86 -35.08
C VAL A 41 -31.36 6.52 -34.42
N ASP A 42 -32.37 5.71 -34.15
CA ASP A 42 -33.60 6.14 -33.47
C ASP A 42 -33.30 6.74 -32.08
N LYS A 43 -34.28 7.48 -31.56
CA LYS A 43 -34.17 8.20 -30.29
C LYS A 43 -33.81 7.29 -29.10
N THR A 44 -34.37 6.08 -29.05
CA THR A 44 -34.14 5.10 -27.98
C THR A 44 -32.70 4.61 -28.00
N THR A 45 -32.17 4.35 -29.18
CA THR A 45 -30.77 3.93 -29.34
C THR A 45 -29.81 5.07 -29.00
N LYS A 46 -30.13 6.32 -29.37
CA LYS A 46 -29.35 7.51 -28.96
C LYS A 46 -29.35 7.70 -27.45
N GLU A 47 -30.49 7.55 -26.78
CA GLU A 47 -30.58 7.63 -25.32
C GLU A 47 -29.78 6.51 -24.63
N THR A 48 -29.82 5.30 -25.18
CA THR A 48 -29.04 4.15 -24.69
C THR A 48 -27.54 4.37 -24.87
N LEU A 49 -27.11 4.85 -26.04
CA LEU A 49 -25.71 5.18 -26.33
C LEU A 49 -25.21 6.34 -25.46
N PHE A 50 -26.02 7.37 -25.26
CA PHE A 50 -25.67 8.51 -24.41
C PHE A 50 -25.58 8.11 -22.94
N SER A 51 -26.53 7.31 -22.43
CA SER A 51 -26.48 6.75 -21.08
C SER A 51 -25.25 5.86 -20.88
N SER A 52 -24.93 5.02 -21.86
CA SER A 52 -23.72 4.19 -21.87
C SER A 52 -22.45 5.04 -21.86
N LEU A 53 -22.40 6.11 -22.67
CA LEU A 53 -21.29 7.05 -22.72
C LEU A 53 -21.11 7.76 -21.38
N ILE A 54 -22.18 8.32 -20.79
CA ILE A 54 -22.12 8.95 -19.46
C ILE A 54 -21.64 7.96 -18.41
N SER A 55 -22.21 6.76 -18.37
CA SER A 55 -21.81 5.70 -17.44
C SER A 55 -20.33 5.34 -17.61
N SER A 56 -19.82 5.33 -18.86
CA SER A 56 -18.40 5.13 -19.15
C SER A 56 -17.53 6.30 -18.69
N MET A 57 -18.05 7.54 -18.67
CA MET A 57 -17.33 8.75 -18.27
C MET A 57 -17.28 8.98 -16.75
N VAL A 58 -18.27 8.49 -15.99
CA VAL A 58 -18.35 8.67 -14.52
C VAL A 58 -17.04 8.31 -13.78
N PRO A 59 -16.35 7.19 -14.06
CA PRO A 59 -15.07 6.87 -13.43
C PRO A 59 -14.00 7.94 -13.67
N TYR A 60 -13.95 8.52 -14.88
CA TYR A 60 -13.00 9.57 -15.24
C TYR A 60 -13.30 10.86 -14.50
N LEU A 61 -14.58 11.25 -14.40
CA LEU A 61 -14.99 12.43 -13.63
C LEU A 61 -14.56 12.31 -12.15
N ARG A 62 -14.65 11.12 -11.55
CA ARG A 62 -14.16 10.90 -10.18
C ARG A 62 -12.64 11.02 -10.05
N VAL A 63 -11.88 10.53 -11.04
CA VAL A 63 -10.42 10.71 -11.07
C VAL A 63 -10.08 12.19 -11.21
N ILE A 64 -10.70 12.90 -12.16
CA ILE A 64 -10.53 14.34 -12.36
C ILE A 64 -10.85 15.10 -11.08
N GLN A 65 -12.01 14.85 -10.46
CA GLN A 65 -12.41 15.52 -9.22
C GLN A 65 -11.39 15.31 -8.09
N ARG A 66 -10.88 14.09 -7.90
CA ARG A 66 -9.85 13.83 -6.88
C ARG A 66 -8.52 14.46 -7.24
N SER A 67 -8.14 14.48 -8.52
CA SER A 67 -6.92 15.13 -8.98
C SER A 67 -7.00 16.65 -8.81
N SER A 68 -8.17 17.26 -9.06
CA SER A 68 -8.42 18.68 -8.78
C SER A 68 -8.33 18.99 -7.29
N LYS A 69 -8.86 18.12 -6.41
CA LYS A 69 -8.71 18.28 -4.95
C LYS A 69 -7.24 18.19 -4.51
N LEU A 70 -6.50 17.22 -5.04
CA LEU A 70 -5.06 17.11 -4.78
C LEU A 70 -4.31 18.35 -5.25
N LEU A 71 -4.56 18.81 -6.48
CA LEU A 71 -3.92 20.00 -7.02
C LEU A 71 -4.25 21.23 -6.17
N GLY A 72 -5.52 21.42 -5.79
CA GLY A 72 -5.93 22.49 -4.90
C GLY A 72 -5.23 22.43 -3.54
N PHE A 73 -5.07 21.24 -2.96
CA PHE A 73 -4.32 21.06 -1.73
C PHE A 73 -2.82 21.37 -1.90
N ILE A 74 -2.19 20.91 -2.99
CA ILE A 74 -0.78 21.21 -3.30
C ILE A 74 -0.57 22.73 -3.42
N VAL A 75 -1.44 23.42 -4.16
CA VAL A 75 -1.39 24.88 -4.33
C VAL A 75 -1.57 25.58 -2.98
N LEU A 76 -2.59 25.21 -2.20
CA LEU A 76 -2.82 25.79 -0.88
C LEU A 76 -1.64 25.56 0.06
N ARG A 77 -1.11 24.34 0.10
CA ARG A 77 0.06 23.98 0.92
C ARG A 77 1.28 24.80 0.52
N PHE A 78 1.53 24.96 -0.79
CA PHE A 78 2.62 25.78 -1.29
C PHE A 78 2.48 27.23 -0.82
N LEU A 79 1.31 27.85 -1.02
CA LEU A 79 1.06 29.24 -0.60
C LEU A 79 1.23 29.44 0.91
N VAL A 80 0.65 28.56 1.73
CA VAL A 80 0.80 28.62 3.19
C VAL A 80 2.26 28.43 3.60
N THR A 81 2.97 27.49 2.97
CA THR A 81 4.39 27.23 3.27
C THR A 81 5.26 28.45 2.91
N CYS A 82 4.99 29.15 1.81
CA CYS A 82 5.70 30.38 1.44
C CYS A 82 5.48 31.49 2.48
N VAL A 83 4.24 31.70 2.93
CA VAL A 83 3.92 32.69 3.96
C VAL A 83 4.60 32.34 5.29
N LEU A 84 4.50 31.07 5.71
CA LEU A 84 5.14 30.60 6.94
C LEU A 84 6.67 30.66 6.86
N ALA A 85 7.28 30.38 5.70
CA ALA A 85 8.72 30.50 5.51
C ALA A 85 9.20 31.94 5.69
N ALA A 86 8.48 32.92 5.14
CA ALA A 86 8.78 34.34 5.36
C ALA A 86 8.62 34.72 6.85
N TYR A 87 7.53 34.29 7.48
CA TYR A 87 7.29 34.52 8.91
C TYR A 87 8.40 33.90 9.80
N TYR A 88 8.79 32.66 9.55
CA TYR A 88 9.84 31.95 10.31
C TYR A 88 11.24 32.52 10.09
N LEU A 89 11.48 33.18 8.97
CA LEU A 89 12.71 33.92 8.74
C LEU A 89 12.76 35.17 9.62
N ILE A 90 11.63 35.87 9.76
CA ILE A 90 11.51 37.10 10.54
C ILE A 90 11.56 36.81 12.05
N ASP A 91 10.85 35.79 12.53
CA ASP A 91 10.76 35.47 13.97
C ASP A 91 11.96 34.65 14.51
N GLY A 92 12.84 34.18 13.62
CA GLY A 92 14.01 33.37 13.96
C GLY A 92 13.77 31.86 14.09
N THR A 93 12.54 31.38 13.91
CA THR A 93 12.15 29.96 13.90
C THR A 93 12.99 29.16 12.92
N TRP A 94 13.30 29.71 11.73
CA TRP A 94 14.14 29.04 10.75
C TRP A 94 15.53 28.69 11.30
N LEU A 95 16.12 29.64 12.05
CA LEU A 95 17.43 29.44 12.69
C LEU A 95 17.32 28.44 13.85
N ALA A 96 16.24 28.49 14.63
CA ALA A 96 15.97 27.53 15.70
C ALA A 96 15.84 26.09 15.17
N VAL A 97 15.08 25.88 14.07
CA VAL A 97 14.95 24.58 13.39
C VAL A 97 16.31 24.08 12.89
N ARG A 98 17.16 24.97 12.37
CA ARG A 98 18.50 24.57 11.93
C ARG A 98 19.41 24.20 13.10
N ARG A 99 19.31 24.89 14.25
CA ARG A 99 20.06 24.58 15.47
C ARG A 99 19.60 23.26 16.09
N SER A 100 18.29 22.98 16.10
CA SER A 100 17.74 21.75 16.68
C SER A 100 18.20 20.47 15.98
N ARG A 101 18.68 20.58 14.72
CA ARG A 101 19.28 19.46 13.97
C ARG A 101 20.67 19.06 14.46
N ARG A 102 21.34 19.89 15.26
CA ARG A 102 22.69 19.60 15.73
C ARG A 102 22.65 18.59 16.89
N PRO A 103 23.55 17.59 16.93
CA PRO A 103 23.53 16.56 17.96
C PRO A 103 23.58 17.10 19.40
N GLU A 104 24.26 18.23 19.64
CA GLU A 104 24.34 18.86 20.95
C GLU A 104 22.99 19.39 21.49
N ASN A 105 22.00 19.57 20.61
CA ASN A 105 20.67 20.05 20.96
C ASN A 105 19.63 18.92 21.08
N TYR A 106 20.08 17.70 21.38
CA TYR A 106 19.19 16.53 21.53
C TYR A 106 17.99 16.81 22.43
N GLU A 107 18.20 17.47 23.57
CA GLU A 107 17.15 17.73 24.57
C GLU A 107 15.97 18.58 24.04
N CYS A 108 16.17 19.28 22.93
CA CYS A 108 15.17 20.12 22.28
C CYS A 108 15.15 19.89 20.75
N SER A 109 15.49 18.68 20.30
CA SER A 109 15.54 18.38 18.86
C SER A 109 14.19 18.00 18.27
N ALA A 110 13.19 17.66 19.10
CA ALA A 110 11.88 17.25 18.63
C ALA A 110 11.01 18.44 18.25
N ARG A 111 10.86 18.69 16.95
CA ARG A 111 10.04 19.79 16.45
C ARG A 111 8.56 19.39 16.46
N VAL A 112 7.75 20.11 17.21
CA VAL A 112 6.30 19.90 17.30
C VAL A 112 5.57 20.85 16.36
N LEU A 113 4.62 20.30 15.60
CA LEU A 113 3.86 20.99 14.57
C LEU A 113 2.36 20.75 14.75
N ASP A 114 1.56 21.82 14.69
CA ASP A 114 0.10 21.74 14.65
C ASP A 114 -0.37 21.50 13.20
N ILE A 115 -1.44 20.73 13.03
CA ILE A 115 -2.01 20.40 11.71
C ILE A 115 -3.09 21.43 11.34
N LEU A 116 -2.84 22.23 10.30
CA LEU A 116 -3.81 23.17 9.72
C LEU A 116 -4.73 22.52 8.69
N GLY A 117 -4.22 21.50 8.00
CA GLY A 117 -4.95 20.78 6.96
C GLY A 117 -4.26 19.48 6.62
N ARG A 118 -5.03 18.54 6.06
CA ARG A 118 -4.50 17.24 5.63
C ARG A 118 -5.19 16.77 4.36
N HIS A 119 -4.44 16.13 3.47
CA HIS A 119 -5.00 15.51 2.27
C HIS A 119 -4.03 14.47 1.73
N LYS A 120 -4.58 13.35 1.28
CA LYS A 120 -3.83 12.29 0.60
C LYS A 120 -4.63 11.79 -0.59
N TYR A 121 -3.99 11.71 -1.74
CA TYR A 121 -4.66 11.34 -2.99
C TYR A 121 -5.17 9.89 -2.98
N ASP A 122 -4.31 8.99 -2.52
CA ASP A 122 -4.61 7.57 -2.35
C ASP A 122 -4.08 7.13 -0.99
N THR A 123 -5.00 6.80 -0.09
CA THR A 123 -4.67 6.45 1.30
C THR A 123 -4.13 5.04 1.44
N LEU A 124 -4.36 4.15 0.45
CA LEU A 124 -3.93 2.75 0.48
C LEU A 124 -2.67 2.49 -0.32
N VAL A 125 -2.48 3.16 -1.47
CA VAL A 125 -1.34 2.90 -2.36
C VAL A 125 -0.12 3.73 -1.98
N ASN A 126 -0.32 4.98 -1.59
CA ASN A 126 0.80 5.87 -1.31
C ASN A 126 1.31 5.64 0.10
N LEU A 127 2.64 5.63 0.24
CA LEU A 127 3.28 5.69 1.55
C LEU A 127 2.89 7.01 2.23
N ASN A 128 2.87 7.00 3.56
CA ASN A 128 2.69 8.22 4.34
C ASN A 128 3.86 9.17 4.10
N SER A 129 3.57 10.46 4.04
CA SER A 129 4.59 11.49 3.97
C SER A 129 4.15 12.73 4.72
N ILE A 130 5.10 13.48 5.29
CA ILE A 130 4.85 14.79 5.88
C ILE A 130 4.16 15.75 4.89
N SER A 131 4.25 15.47 3.58
CA SER A 131 3.52 16.21 2.56
C SER A 131 2.00 16.06 2.62
N ASP A 132 1.50 15.07 3.34
CA ASP A 132 0.08 14.84 3.57
C ASP A 132 -0.54 15.95 4.44
N PHE A 133 0.27 16.82 5.05
CA PHE A 133 -0.15 17.87 5.98
C PHE A 133 0.25 19.28 5.55
N ILE A 134 -0.56 20.25 5.98
CA ILE A 134 -0.22 21.67 6.11
C ILE A 134 0.06 21.92 7.59
N LEU A 135 1.24 22.42 7.92
CA LEU A 135 1.79 22.38 9.27
C LEU A 135 2.19 23.77 9.76
N LEU A 136 1.87 24.07 11.02
CA LEU A 136 2.31 25.27 11.74
C LEU A 136 3.30 24.88 12.83
N HIS A 137 4.40 25.61 12.96
CA HIS A 137 5.38 25.37 14.01
C HIS A 137 4.82 25.81 15.36
N ARG A 138 4.92 24.91 16.35
CA ARG A 138 4.49 25.18 17.71
C ARG A 138 5.66 25.40 18.67
N GLY A 139 6.69 24.57 18.54
CA GLY A 139 7.86 24.63 19.42
C GLY A 139 8.75 23.41 19.29
N PHE A 140 9.65 23.25 20.27
CA PHE A 140 10.57 22.14 20.40
C PHE A 140 10.39 21.45 21.75
N ASP A 141 10.49 20.13 21.74
CA ASP A 141 10.38 19.24 22.90
C ASP A 141 11.58 18.27 22.95
N HIS A 142 11.66 17.50 24.04
CA HIS A 142 12.57 16.36 24.15
C HIS A 142 12.14 15.20 23.23
N PRO A 143 13.07 14.51 22.53
CA PRO A 143 12.79 13.35 21.67
C PRO A 143 11.99 12.24 22.35
N GLY A 144 12.21 12.04 23.65
CA GLY A 144 11.45 11.13 24.50
C GLY A 144 9.94 11.35 24.49
N ARG A 145 9.41 12.49 23.98
CA ARG A 145 7.99 12.69 23.69
C ARG A 145 7.40 11.54 22.86
N ILE A 146 8.18 10.96 21.94
CA ILE A 146 7.68 9.87 21.10
C ILE A 146 7.47 8.57 21.85
N LEU A 147 7.80 8.47 23.14
CA LEU A 147 7.53 7.30 23.97
C LEU A 147 6.04 7.15 24.31
N ALA A 148 5.23 8.21 24.21
CA ALA A 148 3.80 8.13 24.47
C ALA A 148 3.10 7.15 23.51
N ASP A 149 2.15 6.36 24.00
CA ASP A 149 1.43 5.34 23.22
C ASP A 149 0.64 5.95 22.05
N GLU A 150 0.22 7.22 22.17
CA GLU A 150 -0.46 8.00 21.13
C GLU A 150 0.46 8.54 20.04
N VAL A 151 1.77 8.37 20.16
CA VAL A 151 2.75 8.83 19.16
C VAL A 151 3.26 7.65 18.36
N SER A 152 3.08 7.69 17.04
CA SER A 152 3.46 6.59 16.15
C SER A 152 4.30 7.06 14.96
N LEU A 153 5.21 6.20 14.50
CA LEU A 153 6.11 6.49 13.40
C LEU A 153 5.33 6.58 12.07
N TYR A 154 5.37 7.74 11.43
CA TYR A 154 4.59 8.06 10.23
C TYR A 154 5.42 7.93 8.95
N GLU A 155 6.63 8.47 8.93
CA GLU A 155 7.55 8.46 7.78
C GLU A 155 9.00 8.48 8.30
N VAL A 156 9.93 7.87 7.56
CA VAL A 156 11.37 8.03 7.78
C VAL A 156 12.04 8.24 6.43
N ASN A 157 12.90 9.25 6.35
CA ASN A 157 13.78 9.50 5.21
C ASN A 157 15.22 9.72 5.71
N ASP A 158 16.09 10.22 4.83
CA ASP A 158 17.53 10.30 5.12
C ASP A 158 17.89 11.52 5.99
N GLU A 159 16.96 12.47 6.17
CA GLU A 159 17.16 13.68 6.97
C GLU A 159 16.45 13.64 8.32
N GLN A 160 15.30 12.97 8.38
CA GLN A 160 14.41 13.04 9.54
C GLN A 160 13.46 11.83 9.65
N ALA A 161 13.01 11.61 10.89
CA ALA A 161 11.88 10.76 11.20
C ALA A 161 10.67 11.63 11.57
N VAL A 162 9.51 11.27 11.04
CA VAL A 162 8.25 11.98 11.24
C VAL A 162 7.30 11.06 11.99
N PHE A 163 6.69 11.59 13.04
CA PHE A 163 5.71 10.93 13.87
C PHE A 163 4.39 11.71 13.82
N VAL A 164 3.30 11.00 14.04
CA VAL A 164 2.00 11.63 14.32
C VAL A 164 1.59 11.34 15.75
N GLU A 165 1.04 12.34 16.39
CA GLU A 165 0.41 12.23 17.70
C GLU A 165 -1.11 12.26 17.52
N THR A 166 -1.80 11.34 18.19
CA THR A 166 -3.26 11.24 18.23
C THR A 166 -3.83 11.74 19.57
N PRO A 167 -5.16 11.92 19.70
CA PRO A 167 -5.76 12.22 20.99
C PRO A 167 -5.49 11.12 22.02
N PRO A 168 -5.49 11.44 23.33
CA PRO A 168 -5.32 10.45 24.40
C PRO A 168 -6.24 9.23 24.24
N GLY A 169 -5.68 8.03 24.40
CA GLY A 169 -6.41 6.76 24.26
C GLY A 169 -6.72 6.31 22.83
N VAL A 170 -6.27 7.05 21.81
CA VAL A 170 -6.45 6.66 20.40
C VAL A 170 -5.28 5.81 19.92
N GLU A 171 -5.45 4.49 20.01
CA GLU A 171 -4.49 3.47 19.57
C GLU A 171 -4.60 3.18 18.06
N VAL A 172 -3.88 3.95 17.22
CA VAL A 172 -3.93 3.84 15.74
C VAL A 172 -3.50 2.48 15.15
N TRP A 173 -2.98 1.58 15.95
CA TRP A 173 -2.64 0.21 15.55
C TRP A 173 -3.81 -0.77 15.70
N ARG A 174 -4.87 -0.41 16.45
CA ARG A 174 -6.07 -1.25 16.60
C ARG A 174 -6.91 -1.25 15.31
N GLY A 175 -7.27 -2.45 14.83
CA GLY A 175 -8.09 -2.65 13.64
C GLY A 175 -9.48 -2.03 13.72
N ARG A 176 -9.97 -1.71 14.94
CA ARG A 176 -11.25 -1.02 15.15
C ARG A 176 -11.27 0.41 14.61
N LEU A 177 -10.14 1.12 14.58
CA LEU A 177 -10.08 2.47 14.03
C LEU A 177 -9.98 2.42 12.51
N ASN A 178 -9.04 1.64 12.01
CA ASN A 178 -8.90 1.34 10.60
C ASN A 178 -8.14 0.03 10.43
N SER A 179 -8.44 -0.70 9.36
CA SER A 179 -7.71 -1.93 9.01
C SER A 179 -6.27 -1.66 8.54
N PHE A 180 -5.93 -0.41 8.25
CA PHE A 180 -4.62 0.02 7.78
C PHE A 180 -4.06 1.09 8.70
N HIS A 181 -2.93 0.77 9.34
CA HIS A 181 -2.29 1.64 10.33
C HIS A 181 -2.00 3.04 9.75
N ALA A 182 -1.51 3.09 8.51
CA ALA A 182 -1.21 4.33 7.82
C ALA A 182 -2.43 5.26 7.66
N ILE A 183 -3.63 4.70 7.47
CA ILE A 183 -4.87 5.47 7.32
C ILE A 183 -5.35 5.95 8.69
N ALA A 184 -5.34 5.07 9.71
CA ALA A 184 -5.68 5.44 11.07
C ALA A 184 -4.81 6.60 11.58
N GLN A 185 -3.51 6.56 11.28
CA GLN A 185 -2.56 7.65 11.56
C GLN A 185 -3.00 8.97 10.91
N LEU A 186 -3.23 8.98 9.59
CA LEU A 186 -3.62 10.20 8.86
C LEU A 186 -4.95 10.78 9.36
N GLU A 187 -5.94 9.93 9.62
CA GLU A 187 -7.30 10.35 10.02
C GLU A 187 -7.35 10.87 11.47
N ASN A 188 -6.52 10.34 12.36
CA ASN A 188 -6.57 10.67 13.79
C ASN A 188 -5.44 11.60 14.26
N ALA A 189 -4.48 11.96 13.40
CA ALA A 189 -3.41 12.87 13.78
C ALA A 189 -3.96 14.24 14.23
N VAL A 190 -3.48 14.71 15.37
CA VAL A 190 -3.70 16.09 15.88
C VAL A 190 -2.42 16.93 15.80
N ARG A 191 -1.25 16.29 15.89
CA ARG A 191 0.05 16.95 15.77
C ARG A 191 1.03 16.07 14.98
N VAL A 192 2.04 16.72 14.44
CA VAL A 192 3.20 16.06 13.82
C VAL A 192 4.44 16.39 14.65
N VAL A 193 5.25 15.37 14.92
CA VAL A 193 6.55 15.52 15.58
C VAL A 193 7.63 15.13 14.60
N VAL A 194 8.63 15.99 14.41
CA VAL A 194 9.74 15.74 13.49
C VAL A 194 11.04 15.67 14.28
N LEU A 195 11.75 14.54 14.17
CA LEU A 195 13.06 14.33 14.73
C LEU A 195 14.13 14.39 13.62
N PRO A 196 15.24 15.12 13.81
CA PRO A 196 16.44 14.93 12.99
C PRO A 196 16.87 13.45 13.02
N ILE A 197 17.37 12.93 11.89
CA ILE A 197 17.68 11.49 11.77
C ILE A 197 18.66 11.00 12.84
N GLU A 198 19.65 11.82 13.22
CA GLU A 198 20.61 11.50 14.29
C GLU A 198 19.94 11.36 15.67
N SER A 199 18.95 12.22 15.97
CA SER A 199 18.18 12.12 17.21
C SER A 199 17.28 10.88 17.20
N PHE A 200 16.70 10.54 16.04
CA PHE A 200 15.93 9.32 15.87
C PHE A 200 16.80 8.07 16.09
N TYR A 201 18.00 8.04 15.54
CA TYR A 201 18.96 6.95 15.72
C TYR A 201 19.43 6.79 17.17
N ARG A 202 19.83 7.89 17.82
CA ARG A 202 20.17 7.88 19.24
C ARG A 202 19.02 7.31 20.09
N LEU A 203 17.80 7.77 19.84
CA LEU A 203 16.64 7.31 20.58
C LEU A 203 16.32 5.83 20.30
N ALA A 204 16.50 5.38 19.06
CA ALA A 204 16.36 3.97 18.73
C ALA A 204 17.41 3.09 19.44
N ASP A 205 18.64 3.58 19.60
CA ASP A 205 19.67 2.90 20.40
C ASP A 205 19.32 2.85 21.88
N GLU A 206 18.75 3.93 22.43
CA GLU A 206 18.24 3.97 23.82
C GLU A 206 17.13 2.91 24.06
N PHE A 207 16.30 2.60 23.07
CA PHE A 207 15.26 1.56 23.19
C PHE A 207 15.83 0.14 23.16
N GLY A 208 16.87 -0.08 22.36
CA GLY A 208 17.42 -1.41 22.11
C GLY A 208 16.49 -2.31 21.27
N ASP A 209 16.91 -3.55 21.04
CA ASP A 209 16.14 -4.50 20.25
C ASP A 209 14.87 -4.99 20.99
N PRO A 210 13.78 -5.32 20.26
CA PRO A 210 12.55 -5.80 20.88
C PRO A 210 12.81 -7.08 21.69
N LYS A 211 12.36 -7.08 22.96
CA LYS A 211 12.59 -8.21 23.88
C LYS A 211 11.56 -9.32 23.78
N GLY A 212 10.32 -9.00 23.37
CA GLY A 212 9.25 -10.00 23.23
C GLY A 212 9.25 -10.67 21.86
N LYS A 213 8.17 -11.40 21.57
CA LYS A 213 8.02 -12.11 20.29
C LYS A 213 7.87 -11.12 19.15
N LEU A 214 8.62 -11.34 18.07
CA LEU A 214 8.55 -10.56 16.84
C LEU A 214 8.12 -11.47 15.68
N VAL A 215 6.97 -11.17 15.07
CA VAL A 215 6.41 -11.91 13.95
C VAL A 215 6.28 -10.99 12.75
N PHE A 216 6.91 -11.35 11.64
CA PHE A 216 6.74 -10.65 10.36
C PHE A 216 5.74 -11.39 9.47
N ILE A 217 4.70 -10.69 9.01
CA ILE A 217 3.65 -11.23 8.15
C ILE A 217 3.83 -10.72 6.73
N MET A 218 4.30 -11.60 5.85
CA MET A 218 4.43 -11.39 4.41
C MET A 218 3.14 -11.83 3.71
N ASN A 219 2.81 -11.23 2.56
CA ASN A 219 1.54 -11.54 1.87
C ASN A 219 1.54 -11.22 0.37
N THR A 220 0.72 -11.94 -0.40
CA THR A 220 0.53 -11.74 -1.86
C THR A 220 -0.45 -10.62 -2.22
N ALA A 221 -0.89 -9.80 -1.24
CA ALA A 221 -2.11 -9.00 -1.29
C ALA A 221 -3.39 -9.84 -1.44
N ARG A 222 -4.48 -9.36 -0.85
CA ARG A 222 -5.84 -9.92 -1.02
C ARG A 222 -5.98 -11.41 -0.69
N CYS A 223 -5.10 -11.88 0.18
CA CYS A 223 -5.04 -13.26 0.69
C CYS A 223 -5.47 -13.36 2.17
N GLY A 224 -6.18 -12.36 2.70
CA GLY A 224 -6.60 -12.37 4.11
C GLY A 224 -5.51 -12.01 5.11
N SER A 225 -4.44 -11.33 4.69
CA SER A 225 -3.38 -10.85 5.60
C SER A 225 -3.87 -9.87 6.68
N THR A 226 -4.93 -9.10 6.39
CA THR A 226 -5.60 -8.27 7.40
C THR A 226 -6.28 -9.12 8.48
N LEU A 227 -6.98 -10.18 8.09
CA LEU A 227 -7.56 -11.14 9.04
C LEU A 227 -6.45 -11.78 9.88
N LEU A 228 -5.35 -12.21 9.25
CA LEU A 228 -4.21 -12.78 9.97
C LEU A 228 -3.60 -11.79 10.98
N SER A 229 -3.53 -10.50 10.66
CA SER A 229 -3.09 -9.47 11.62
C SER A 229 -4.05 -9.35 12.81
N GLN A 230 -5.36 -9.41 12.55
CA GLN A 230 -6.37 -9.38 13.61
C GLN A 230 -6.37 -10.62 14.51
N ILE A 231 -5.98 -11.79 14.00
CA ILE A 231 -5.78 -13.00 14.81
C ILE A 231 -4.77 -12.71 15.94
N TYR A 232 -3.66 -12.02 15.64
CA TYR A 232 -2.71 -11.58 16.68
C TYR A 232 -3.30 -10.48 17.57
N GLU A 233 -3.93 -9.45 16.98
CA GLU A 233 -4.51 -8.33 17.73
C GLU A 233 -5.53 -8.80 18.79
N LYS A 234 -6.37 -9.79 18.47
CA LYS A 234 -7.44 -10.29 19.35
C LYS A 234 -6.98 -11.11 20.55
N THR A 235 -5.68 -11.41 20.62
CA THR A 235 -5.06 -12.03 21.79
C THR A 235 -4.85 -11.04 22.94
N ASP A 236 -4.86 -9.73 22.67
CA ASP A 236 -4.48 -8.66 23.59
C ASP A 236 -3.06 -8.80 24.20
N GLU A 237 -2.24 -9.70 23.64
CA GLU A 237 -0.84 -9.94 24.00
C GLU A 237 0.14 -9.40 22.94
N PHE A 238 -0.39 -9.03 21.77
CA PHE A 238 0.36 -8.57 20.61
C PHE A 238 -0.08 -7.18 20.16
N LEU A 239 0.90 -6.30 19.93
CA LEU A 239 0.73 -5.09 19.15
C LEU A 239 0.87 -5.45 17.66
N SER A 240 -0.26 -5.42 16.95
CA SER A 240 -0.32 -5.78 15.53
C SER A 240 -0.26 -4.54 14.63
N LEU A 241 0.84 -4.35 13.90
CA LEU A 241 1.05 -3.24 12.98
C LEU A 241 0.76 -3.67 11.53
N SER A 242 -0.32 -3.14 10.96
CA SER A 242 -0.69 -3.39 9.57
C SER A 242 -0.05 -2.38 8.62
N GLU A 243 1.00 -2.82 7.91
CA GLU A 243 1.71 -2.08 6.86
C GLU A 243 2.29 -0.73 7.34
N PRO A 244 3.08 -0.70 8.43
CA PRO A 244 3.66 0.56 8.91
C PRO A 244 4.57 1.18 7.86
N THR A 245 4.41 2.47 7.57
CA THR A 245 5.14 3.12 6.47
C THR A 245 6.66 3.04 6.65
N GLY A 246 7.17 3.21 7.88
CA GLY A 246 8.60 3.11 8.17
C GLY A 246 9.24 1.83 7.63
N ILE A 247 8.64 0.66 7.89
CA ILE A 247 9.20 -0.61 7.37
C ILE A 247 9.03 -0.72 5.85
N ASN A 248 7.92 -0.24 5.30
CA ASN A 248 7.66 -0.31 3.87
C ASN A 248 8.58 0.60 3.05
N CYS A 249 9.11 1.68 3.64
CA CYS A 249 10.12 2.53 3.01
C CYS A 249 11.45 1.80 2.78
N LEU A 250 11.77 0.76 3.57
CA LEU A 250 13.02 0.01 3.43
C LEU A 250 13.16 -0.70 2.07
N ARG A 251 12.06 -0.89 1.33
CA ARG A 251 12.11 -1.44 -0.04
C ARG A 251 13.01 -0.64 -1.00
N ARG A 252 13.30 0.64 -0.68
CA ARG A 252 14.22 1.48 -1.47
C ARG A 252 15.67 1.00 -1.40
N PHE A 253 16.02 0.25 -0.36
CA PHE A 253 17.36 -0.28 -0.12
C PHE A 253 17.56 -1.71 -0.62
N VAL A 254 16.60 -2.26 -1.37
CA VAL A 254 16.79 -3.57 -2.00
C VAL A 254 18.01 -3.53 -2.92
N GLY A 255 18.85 -4.56 -2.83
CA GLY A 255 20.17 -4.65 -3.47
C GLY A 255 21.31 -3.99 -2.69
N HIS A 256 21.03 -3.38 -1.54
CA HIS A 256 22.01 -2.75 -0.65
C HIS A 256 21.89 -3.30 0.79
N GLU A 257 21.38 -4.52 0.94
CA GLU A 257 21.10 -5.14 2.24
C GLU A 257 22.37 -5.39 3.07
N ASP A 258 23.53 -5.52 2.40
CA ASP A 258 24.83 -5.70 3.04
C ASP A 258 25.46 -4.38 3.54
N ASP A 259 24.89 -3.22 3.18
CA ASP A 259 25.36 -1.92 3.65
C ASP A 259 25.04 -1.76 5.16
N ALA A 260 26.08 -1.48 5.95
CA ALA A 260 25.96 -1.29 7.39
C ALA A 260 25.01 -0.13 7.75
N SER A 261 24.97 0.93 6.95
CA SER A 261 24.06 2.07 7.14
C SER A 261 22.61 1.68 6.91
N VAL A 262 22.34 0.84 5.90
CA VAL A 262 21.00 0.30 5.62
C VAL A 262 20.55 -0.62 6.75
N GLN A 263 21.44 -1.49 7.23
CA GLN A 263 21.17 -2.37 8.37
C GLN A 263 20.86 -1.57 9.65
N TYR A 264 21.65 -0.53 9.93
CA TYR A 264 21.44 0.35 11.07
C TYR A 264 20.11 1.10 10.96
N HIS A 265 19.79 1.67 9.79
CA HIS A 265 18.53 2.34 9.52
C HIS A 265 17.32 1.41 9.70
N ALA A 266 17.39 0.20 9.14
CA ALA A 266 16.35 -0.81 9.29
C ALA A 266 16.17 -1.24 10.75
N ARG A 267 17.27 -1.44 11.49
CA ARG A 267 17.23 -1.77 12.92
C ARG A 267 16.56 -0.64 13.70
N ALA A 268 16.95 0.62 13.48
CA ALA A 268 16.37 1.78 14.15
C ALA A 268 14.85 1.89 13.93
N ILE A 269 14.39 1.68 12.69
CA ILE A 269 12.95 1.65 12.38
C ILE A 269 12.22 0.58 13.19
N ILE A 270 12.74 -0.65 13.26
CA ILE A 270 12.10 -1.72 14.00
C ILE A 270 12.09 -1.43 15.51
N ARG A 271 13.19 -0.94 16.08
CA ARG A 271 13.26 -0.57 17.50
C ARG A 271 12.23 0.50 17.87
N VAL A 272 12.03 1.50 17.01
CA VAL A 272 11.03 2.55 17.26
C VAL A 272 9.60 2.07 17.02
N LEU A 273 9.35 1.25 15.99
CA LEU A 273 8.04 0.62 15.79
C LEU A 273 7.66 -0.31 16.96
N CYS A 274 8.67 -0.92 17.59
CA CYS A 274 8.55 -1.82 18.73
C CYS A 274 9.04 -1.18 20.03
N LYS A 275 8.93 0.15 20.15
CA LYS A 275 9.31 0.88 21.38
C LYS A 275 8.56 0.29 22.59
N PRO A 276 9.07 0.47 23.82
CA PRO A 276 8.37 -0.01 25.02
C PRO A 276 6.95 0.56 25.08
N THR A 277 5.96 -0.34 25.14
CA THR A 277 4.54 -0.02 25.40
C THR A 277 4.04 -0.96 26.49
N HIS A 278 2.75 -0.92 26.81
CA HIS A 278 2.13 -1.92 27.68
C HIS A 278 2.13 -3.35 27.10
N LEU A 279 2.43 -3.52 25.79
CA LEU A 279 2.61 -4.81 25.12
C LEU A 279 4.07 -4.99 24.71
N SER A 280 4.56 -6.23 24.84
CA SER A 280 5.94 -6.59 24.49
C SER A 280 6.07 -7.45 23.22
N ASN A 281 4.98 -8.04 22.74
CA ASN A 281 5.00 -8.85 21.52
C ASN A 281 4.46 -8.06 20.33
N PHE A 282 5.03 -8.30 19.15
CA PHE A 282 4.77 -7.52 17.95
C PHE A 282 4.49 -8.41 16.75
N ALA A 283 3.41 -8.11 16.03
CA ALA A 283 3.10 -8.70 14.74
C ALA A 283 3.11 -7.61 13.67
N ILE A 284 4.09 -7.63 12.76
CA ILE A 284 4.27 -6.60 11.74
C ILE A 284 3.93 -7.17 10.37
N LYS A 285 2.77 -6.78 9.84
CA LYS A 285 2.40 -7.09 8.46
C LYS A 285 3.07 -6.10 7.52
N ILE A 286 3.88 -6.60 6.58
CA ILE A 286 4.54 -5.79 5.57
C ILE A 286 3.73 -5.79 4.26
N THR A 287 3.89 -4.76 3.44
CA THR A 287 3.27 -4.75 2.11
C THR A 287 3.88 -5.84 1.22
N PRO A 288 3.13 -6.34 0.21
CA PRO A 288 3.66 -7.33 -0.74
C PRO A 288 4.99 -6.92 -1.37
N ASN A 289 5.17 -5.64 -1.68
CA ASN A 289 6.41 -5.11 -2.29
C ASN A 289 7.59 -5.09 -1.32
N SER A 290 7.30 -4.97 -0.02
CA SER A 290 8.31 -4.96 1.03
C SER A 290 8.71 -6.38 1.42
N THR A 291 8.11 -7.41 0.83
CA THR A 291 8.60 -8.80 0.97
C THR A 291 10.09 -8.91 0.57
N LYS A 292 10.62 -7.99 -0.24
CA LYS A 292 12.03 -8.01 -0.70
C LYS A 292 13.03 -7.80 0.44
N ILE A 293 12.62 -7.14 1.54
CA ILE A 293 13.51 -6.86 2.68
C ILE A 293 13.59 -8.01 3.70
N VAL A 294 12.92 -9.14 3.45
CA VAL A 294 12.90 -10.27 4.39
C VAL A 294 14.30 -10.85 4.70
N PRO A 295 15.23 -11.01 3.73
CA PRO A 295 16.59 -11.45 4.05
C PRO A 295 17.32 -10.50 5.01
N LEU A 296 17.14 -9.18 4.83
CA LEU A 296 17.66 -8.16 5.74
C LEU A 296 17.05 -8.32 7.14
N LEU A 297 15.72 -8.45 7.25
CA LEU A 297 15.03 -8.64 8.52
C LEU A 297 15.45 -9.93 9.23
N LYS A 298 15.61 -11.03 8.51
CA LYS A 298 16.06 -12.31 9.08
C LYS A 298 17.48 -12.21 9.63
N ARG A 299 18.36 -11.46 8.97
CA ARG A 299 19.74 -11.23 9.44
C ARG A 299 19.77 -10.38 10.71
N LEU A 300 18.96 -9.32 10.76
CA LEU A 300 18.88 -8.43 11.91
C LEU A 300 18.19 -9.07 13.12
N TYR A 301 17.17 -9.89 12.87
CA TYR A 301 16.34 -10.53 13.90
C TYR A 301 16.20 -12.03 13.63
N PRO A 302 17.26 -12.84 13.85
CA PRO A 302 17.26 -14.26 13.51
C PRO A 302 16.22 -15.08 14.28
N ASN A 303 15.85 -14.63 15.48
CA ASN A 303 14.85 -15.24 16.35
C ASN A 303 13.40 -14.79 16.04
N ALA A 304 13.21 -13.87 15.09
CA ALA A 304 11.87 -13.50 14.67
C ALA A 304 11.23 -14.61 13.83
N SER A 305 9.92 -14.75 13.96
CA SER A 305 9.14 -15.67 13.15
C SER A 305 8.69 -15.00 11.86
N PHE A 306 8.75 -15.73 10.75
CA PHE A 306 8.31 -15.25 9.45
C PHE A 306 7.14 -16.09 8.97
N VAL A 307 6.02 -15.43 8.67
CA VAL A 307 4.80 -16.06 8.20
C VAL A 307 4.42 -15.47 6.85
N PHE A 308 4.16 -16.32 5.86
CA PHE A 308 3.74 -15.94 4.52
C PHE A 308 2.31 -16.39 4.26
N ILE A 309 1.36 -15.47 4.25
CA ILE A 309 -0.03 -15.79 3.92
C ILE A 309 -0.31 -15.59 2.42
N TYR A 310 -0.94 -16.59 1.83
CA TYR A 310 -1.28 -16.61 0.41
C TYR A 310 -2.67 -17.19 0.18
N ARG A 311 -3.14 -17.09 -1.06
CA ARG A 311 -4.46 -17.52 -1.49
C ARG A 311 -4.41 -18.01 -2.93
N ASP A 312 -5.35 -18.82 -3.37
CA ASP A 312 -5.46 -19.18 -4.78
C ASP A 312 -5.63 -17.92 -5.67
N VAL A 313 -5.03 -17.95 -6.86
CA VAL A 313 -4.79 -16.75 -7.68
C VAL A 313 -6.08 -16.11 -8.21
N LEU A 314 -7.10 -16.89 -8.60
CA LEU A 314 -8.32 -16.34 -9.17
C LEU A 314 -9.10 -15.44 -8.17
N PRO A 315 -9.36 -15.86 -6.92
CA PRO A 315 -9.89 -14.97 -5.89
C PRO A 315 -9.05 -13.70 -5.67
N VAL A 316 -7.71 -13.80 -5.68
CA VAL A 316 -6.81 -12.64 -5.53
C VAL A 316 -7.00 -11.66 -6.68
N CYS A 317 -6.96 -12.13 -7.92
CA CYS A 317 -7.20 -11.33 -9.13
C CYS A 317 -8.56 -10.63 -9.06
N LYS A 318 -9.61 -11.35 -8.69
CA LYS A 318 -10.97 -10.79 -8.54
C LYS A 318 -11.04 -9.71 -7.48
N SER A 319 -10.47 -9.96 -6.31
CA SER A 319 -10.47 -8.96 -5.25
C SER A 319 -9.63 -7.74 -5.62
N MET A 320 -8.50 -7.93 -6.30
CA MET A 320 -7.61 -6.84 -6.66
C MET A 320 -8.23 -5.92 -7.72
N TYR A 321 -8.89 -6.51 -8.73
CA TYR A 321 -9.65 -5.76 -9.72
C TYR A 321 -10.66 -4.80 -9.08
N LYS A 322 -11.40 -5.28 -8.06
CA LYS A 322 -12.38 -4.45 -7.36
C LYS A 322 -11.73 -3.26 -6.67
N ILE A 323 -10.59 -3.48 -6.01
CA ILE A 323 -9.86 -2.40 -5.33
C ILE A 323 -9.34 -1.37 -6.31
N TRP A 324 -8.72 -1.78 -7.42
CA TRP A 324 -8.27 -0.82 -8.41
C TRP A 324 -9.40 0.00 -9.02
N LYS A 325 -10.61 -0.56 -9.06
CA LYS A 325 -11.80 0.20 -9.42
C LYS A 325 -12.26 1.18 -8.35
N GLU A 326 -11.92 1.02 -7.08
CA GLU A 326 -12.29 1.98 -6.03
C GLU A 326 -11.22 3.05 -5.82
N LEU A 327 -9.96 2.72 -6.11
CA LEU A 327 -8.81 3.60 -5.88
C LEU A 327 -8.50 4.51 -7.08
N PRO A 328 -8.18 5.80 -6.87
CA PRO A 328 -7.89 6.73 -7.96
C PRO A 328 -6.67 6.31 -8.78
N MET A 329 -5.57 5.94 -8.11
CA MET A 329 -4.38 5.44 -8.78
C MET A 329 -4.65 4.11 -9.49
N GLY A 330 -5.48 3.25 -8.90
CA GLY A 330 -5.92 2.00 -9.54
C GLY A 330 -6.69 2.24 -10.85
N ARG A 331 -7.64 3.19 -10.85
CA ARG A 331 -8.40 3.56 -12.05
C ARG A 331 -7.50 4.16 -13.12
N LEU A 332 -6.62 5.08 -12.72
CA LEU A 332 -5.65 5.69 -13.61
C LEU A 332 -4.76 4.62 -14.26
N ASN A 333 -4.27 3.66 -13.46
CA ASN A 333 -3.50 2.53 -13.96
C ASN A 333 -4.28 1.69 -14.98
N ILE A 334 -5.54 1.36 -14.72
CA ILE A 334 -6.38 0.61 -15.67
C ILE A 334 -6.54 1.38 -17.00
N ILE A 335 -6.74 2.70 -16.93
CA ILE A 335 -6.86 3.56 -18.11
C ILE A 335 -5.52 3.59 -18.88
N LEU A 336 -4.40 3.81 -18.18
CA LEU A 336 -3.07 3.84 -18.79
C LEU A 336 -2.69 2.51 -19.43
N CYS A 337 -2.99 1.37 -18.79
CA CYS A 337 -2.78 0.06 -19.42
C CYS A 337 -3.56 -0.11 -20.72
N LYS A 338 -4.78 0.45 -20.78
CA LYS A 338 -5.66 0.29 -21.94
C LYS A 338 -5.21 1.15 -23.12
N PHE A 339 -4.79 2.39 -22.86
CA PHE A 339 -4.54 3.38 -23.92
C PHE A 339 -3.06 3.65 -24.18
N ALA A 340 -2.17 3.36 -23.22
CA ALA A 340 -0.73 3.58 -23.32
C ALA A 340 0.08 2.46 -22.65
N PRO A 341 -0.09 1.19 -23.05
CA PRO A 341 0.61 0.05 -22.45
C PRO A 341 2.14 0.19 -22.52
N TRP A 342 2.67 0.87 -23.54
CA TRP A 342 4.10 1.15 -23.70
C TRP A 342 4.66 2.11 -22.64
N ILE A 343 3.82 2.93 -21.99
CA ILE A 343 4.24 3.76 -20.84
C ILE A 343 4.11 2.96 -19.55
N TYR A 344 3.03 2.16 -19.45
CA TYR A 344 2.68 1.47 -18.23
C TYR A 344 3.71 0.43 -17.79
N LEU A 345 4.17 -0.43 -18.70
CA LEU A 345 5.13 -1.48 -18.37
C LEU A 345 6.48 -0.91 -17.89
N PRO A 346 7.10 0.04 -18.60
CA PRO A 346 8.30 0.72 -18.10
C PRO A 346 8.08 1.41 -16.76
N ALA A 347 6.92 2.03 -16.52
CA ALA A 347 6.62 2.64 -15.22
C ALA A 347 6.55 1.62 -14.07
N LEU A 348 5.97 0.44 -14.33
CA LEU A 348 5.99 -0.66 -13.36
C LEU A 348 7.41 -1.17 -13.09
N ASN A 349 8.23 -1.29 -14.13
CA ASN A 349 9.63 -1.71 -13.99
C ASN A 349 10.47 -0.65 -13.25
N PHE A 350 10.28 0.63 -13.58
CA PHE A 350 10.97 1.76 -12.95
C PHE A 350 10.67 1.86 -11.46
N SER A 351 9.43 1.58 -11.06
CA SER A 351 9.07 1.53 -9.64
C SER A 351 9.70 0.37 -8.86
N ARG A 352 10.52 -0.48 -9.51
CA ARG A 352 11.16 -1.70 -8.97
C ARG A 352 10.15 -2.62 -8.29
N TYR A 353 8.89 -2.53 -8.72
CA TYR A 353 7.77 -3.21 -8.09
C TYR A 353 7.81 -4.71 -8.38
N TYR A 354 8.26 -5.06 -9.57
CA TYR A 354 8.40 -6.43 -10.05
C TYR A 354 9.88 -6.80 -10.21
N ASP A 355 10.15 -8.10 -10.28
CA ASP A 355 11.42 -8.61 -10.78
C ASP A 355 11.63 -8.07 -12.21
N PRO A 356 12.82 -7.51 -12.57
CA PRO A 356 13.09 -7.02 -13.93
C PRO A 356 12.97 -8.09 -15.03
N VAL A 357 12.71 -9.35 -14.66
CA VAL A 357 12.71 -10.54 -15.53
C VAL A 357 11.40 -10.72 -16.32
N LEU A 358 10.51 -9.72 -16.40
CA LEU A 358 9.41 -9.80 -17.36
C LEU A 358 9.94 -9.48 -18.77
N PRO A 359 10.13 -10.46 -19.68
CA PRO A 359 10.51 -10.16 -21.05
C PRO A 359 9.51 -9.19 -21.69
N GLU A 360 10.01 -8.01 -22.08
CA GLU A 360 9.23 -6.87 -22.59
C GLU A 360 8.29 -7.27 -23.74
N GLU A 361 8.66 -8.29 -24.51
CA GLU A 361 7.96 -8.74 -25.71
C GLU A 361 6.81 -9.75 -25.44
N ARG A 362 6.71 -10.36 -24.26
CA ARG A 362 5.83 -11.55 -24.06
C ARG A 362 4.53 -11.31 -23.33
N PHE A 363 4.35 -10.18 -22.66
CA PHE A 363 3.15 -9.93 -21.87
C PHE A 363 2.37 -8.73 -22.40
N ARG A 364 1.24 -9.01 -23.08
CA ARG A 364 0.19 -8.00 -23.19
C ARG A 364 -0.39 -7.84 -21.78
N VAL A 365 -0.04 -6.76 -21.09
CA VAL A 365 -0.68 -6.47 -19.79
C VAL A 365 -2.16 -6.23 -20.06
N ILE A 366 -2.97 -7.29 -19.90
CA ILE A 366 -4.41 -7.16 -20.01
C ILE A 366 -4.89 -6.31 -18.83
N PRO A 367 -5.56 -5.18 -19.08
CA PRO A 367 -6.20 -4.41 -18.03
C PRO A 367 -7.10 -5.31 -17.20
N GLY A 368 -6.92 -5.30 -15.88
CA GLY A 368 -7.79 -6.01 -14.96
C GLY A 368 -7.11 -7.16 -14.22
N TYR A 369 -7.52 -8.41 -14.45
CA TYR A 369 -7.06 -9.55 -13.64
C TYR A 369 -5.56 -9.87 -13.79
N GLY A 370 -4.95 -9.53 -14.93
CA GLY A 370 -3.55 -9.82 -15.23
C GLY A 370 -2.57 -9.18 -14.23
N GLN A 371 -2.80 -7.91 -13.87
CA GLN A 371 -1.97 -7.24 -12.85
C GLN A 371 -2.05 -7.95 -11.49
N GLY A 372 -3.23 -8.49 -11.13
CA GLY A 372 -3.43 -9.17 -9.85
C GLY A 372 -2.66 -10.49 -9.83
N CYS A 373 -2.70 -11.21 -10.96
CA CYS A 373 -1.93 -12.43 -11.18
C CYS A 373 -0.42 -12.14 -11.12
N LEU A 374 0.03 -11.06 -11.75
CA LEU A 374 1.43 -10.67 -11.78
C LEU A 374 1.98 -10.36 -10.38
N LEU A 375 1.27 -9.56 -9.59
CA LEU A 375 1.66 -9.29 -8.20
C LEU A 375 1.70 -10.57 -7.36
N TRP A 376 0.67 -11.40 -7.49
CA TRP A 376 0.59 -12.68 -6.79
C TRP A 376 1.77 -13.60 -7.15
N ALA A 377 2.04 -13.79 -8.44
CA ALA A 377 3.08 -14.67 -8.94
C ALA A 377 4.48 -14.18 -8.56
N ASN A 378 4.74 -12.87 -8.69
CA ASN A 378 6.01 -12.25 -8.29
C ASN A 378 6.30 -12.49 -6.80
N VAL A 379 5.32 -12.25 -5.93
CA VAL A 379 5.52 -12.38 -4.48
C VAL A 379 5.65 -13.85 -4.04
N ILE A 380 4.93 -14.78 -4.67
CA ILE A 380 5.14 -16.22 -4.44
C ILE A 380 6.51 -16.66 -4.95
N GLY A 381 6.95 -16.18 -6.12
CA GLY A 381 8.28 -16.45 -6.65
C GLY A 381 9.37 -16.04 -5.65
N MET A 382 9.21 -14.87 -5.03
CA MET A 382 10.11 -14.42 -3.95
C MET A 382 10.09 -15.35 -2.73
N TYR A 383 8.90 -15.73 -2.24
CA TYR A 383 8.78 -16.69 -1.14
C TYR A 383 9.54 -17.99 -1.44
N ARG A 384 9.36 -18.55 -2.64
CA ARG A 384 10.05 -19.78 -3.06
C ARG A 384 11.57 -19.59 -3.08
N ARG A 385 12.07 -18.44 -3.55
CA ARG A 385 13.50 -18.13 -3.52
C ARG A 385 14.05 -18.07 -2.10
N PHE A 386 13.33 -17.45 -1.17
CA PHE A 386 13.75 -17.37 0.23
C PHE A 386 13.79 -18.73 0.91
N ARG A 387 12.78 -19.58 0.68
CA ARG A 387 12.78 -20.97 1.16
C ARG A 387 13.96 -21.76 0.59
N ARG A 388 14.20 -21.67 -0.72
CA ARG A 388 15.35 -22.32 -1.40
C ARG A 388 16.70 -21.82 -0.88
N SER A 389 16.79 -20.57 -0.39
CA SER A 389 17.98 -20.01 0.25
C SER A 389 18.07 -20.32 1.75
N GLY A 390 17.20 -21.18 2.30
CA GLY A 390 17.24 -21.63 3.70
C GLY A 390 16.59 -20.67 4.70
N ILE A 391 15.84 -19.66 4.27
CA ILE A 391 15.07 -18.81 5.20
C ILE A 391 13.82 -19.58 5.65
N ASP A 392 13.74 -19.86 6.95
CA ASP A 392 12.58 -20.50 7.55
C ASP A 392 11.38 -19.54 7.61
N ILE A 393 10.37 -19.86 6.80
CA ILE A 393 9.13 -19.10 6.64
C ILE A 393 8.00 -20.11 6.58
N ALA A 394 7.03 -20.00 7.48
CA ALA A 394 5.82 -20.81 7.42
C ALA A 394 4.82 -20.20 6.44
N ALA A 395 4.29 -21.01 5.54
CA ALA A 395 3.19 -20.60 4.67
C ALA A 395 1.83 -20.88 5.33
N VAL A 396 0.90 -19.94 5.17
CA VAL A 396 -0.50 -20.05 5.62
C VAL A 396 -1.38 -19.88 4.40
N LYS A 397 -2.15 -20.92 4.06
CA LYS A 397 -3.12 -20.83 2.97
C LYS A 397 -4.44 -20.26 3.52
N TYR A 398 -4.92 -19.18 2.91
CA TYR A 398 -6.17 -18.55 3.31
C TYR A 398 -7.37 -19.50 3.31
N GLU A 399 -7.49 -20.34 2.27
CA GLU A 399 -8.57 -21.33 2.16
C GLU A 399 -8.60 -22.28 3.38
N ASP A 400 -7.45 -22.82 3.78
CA ASP A 400 -7.35 -23.71 4.94
C ASP A 400 -7.66 -22.94 6.24
N LEU A 401 -7.13 -21.71 6.36
CA LEU A 401 -7.35 -20.83 7.51
C LEU A 401 -8.84 -20.54 7.78
N VAL A 402 -9.66 -20.44 6.74
CA VAL A 402 -11.11 -20.20 6.91
C VAL A 402 -11.93 -21.49 6.98
N GLN A 403 -11.39 -22.61 6.49
CA GLN A 403 -12.06 -23.92 6.51
C GLN A 403 -11.99 -24.55 7.91
N ASP A 404 -10.81 -24.61 8.52
CA ASP A 404 -10.60 -25.10 9.88
C ASP A 404 -9.83 -24.06 10.71
N LYS A 405 -10.58 -23.07 11.19
CA LYS A 405 -10.05 -21.88 11.86
C LYS A 405 -9.24 -22.24 13.10
N GLU A 406 -9.75 -23.16 13.92
CA GLU A 406 -9.10 -23.53 15.17
C GLU A 406 -7.78 -24.27 14.92
N LEU A 407 -7.79 -25.28 14.03
CA LEU A 407 -6.57 -26.01 13.69
C LEU A 407 -5.52 -25.06 13.09
N ALA A 408 -5.90 -24.23 12.13
CA ALA A 408 -5.00 -23.30 11.48
C ALA A 408 -4.39 -22.29 12.48
N VAL A 409 -5.18 -21.74 13.41
CA VAL A 409 -4.68 -20.83 14.45
C VAL A 409 -3.78 -21.57 15.45
N ARG A 410 -4.12 -22.79 15.85
CA ARG A 410 -3.26 -23.63 16.72
C ARG A 410 -1.90 -23.86 16.07
N ARG A 411 -1.86 -24.26 14.80
CA ARG A 411 -0.61 -24.49 14.04
C ARG A 411 0.21 -23.21 13.90
N LEU A 412 -0.45 -22.10 13.59
CA LEU A 412 0.18 -20.78 13.54
C LEU A 412 0.83 -20.43 14.89
N PHE A 413 0.12 -20.60 15.99
CA PHE A 413 0.64 -20.26 17.32
C PHE A 413 1.76 -21.21 17.76
N GLN A 414 1.66 -22.50 17.44
CA GLN A 414 2.75 -23.47 17.65
C GLN A 414 4.03 -23.03 16.91
N TYR A 415 3.94 -22.72 15.62
CA TYR A 415 5.10 -22.28 14.83
C TYR A 415 5.74 -21.01 15.42
N ASN A 416 4.93 -20.05 15.86
CA ASN A 416 5.44 -18.80 16.45
C ASN A 416 5.88 -18.93 17.92
N GLY A 417 5.70 -20.09 18.55
CA GLY A 417 5.94 -20.28 19.98
C GLY A 417 5.07 -19.39 20.86
N ILE A 418 3.80 -19.24 20.49
CA ILE A 418 2.75 -18.49 21.19
C ILE A 418 1.91 -19.48 22.01
N SER A 419 1.44 -19.05 23.20
CA SER A 419 0.61 -19.89 24.05
C SER A 419 -0.67 -20.32 23.35
N LEU A 420 -0.98 -21.61 23.41
CA LEU A 420 -2.22 -22.16 22.87
C LEU A 420 -3.47 -21.74 23.65
N THR A 421 -3.31 -21.19 24.86
CA THR A 421 -4.43 -20.59 25.62
C THR A 421 -5.00 -19.35 24.91
N LEU A 422 -4.24 -18.74 24.00
CA LEU A 422 -4.65 -17.55 23.24
C LEU A 422 -5.45 -17.90 21.96
N VAL A 423 -5.61 -19.18 21.64
CA VAL A 423 -6.33 -19.62 20.43
C VAL A 423 -7.79 -19.16 20.46
N GLU A 424 -8.49 -19.35 21.59
CA GLU A 424 -9.90 -18.95 21.71
C GLU A 424 -10.08 -17.44 21.54
N PRO A 425 -9.31 -16.56 22.24
CA PRO A 425 -9.36 -15.12 22.00
C PRO A 425 -9.09 -14.74 20.54
N ALA A 426 -8.13 -15.42 19.90
CA ALA A 426 -7.73 -15.16 18.52
C ALA A 426 -8.83 -15.54 17.50
N LEU A 427 -9.63 -16.57 17.78
CA LEU A 427 -10.75 -16.98 16.92
C LEU A 427 -11.83 -15.91 16.78
N ARG A 428 -11.92 -14.96 17.73
CA ARG A 428 -12.81 -13.78 17.62
C ARG A 428 -12.50 -12.89 16.42
N ALA A 429 -11.30 -12.99 15.84
CA ALA A 429 -10.97 -12.28 14.60
C ALA A 429 -11.86 -12.69 13.41
N PHE A 430 -12.40 -13.91 13.42
CA PHE A 430 -13.25 -14.43 12.34
C PHE A 430 -14.72 -14.01 12.44
N GLU A 431 -15.13 -13.35 13.51
CA GLU A 431 -16.52 -12.94 13.77
C GLU A 431 -16.89 -11.65 13.04
N SER A 432 -15.90 -10.92 12.52
CA SER A 432 -16.10 -9.61 11.91
C SER A 432 -15.40 -9.47 10.57
N ASP A 433 -15.88 -8.54 9.73
CA ASP A 433 -15.15 -8.17 8.53
C ASP A 433 -13.86 -7.46 8.93
N SER A 434 -12.72 -8.12 8.71
CA SER A 434 -11.39 -7.54 8.98
C SER A 434 -11.14 -6.20 8.30
N GLN A 435 -11.94 -5.86 7.28
CA GLN A 435 -11.86 -4.64 6.50
C GLN A 435 -13.06 -3.69 6.68
N ALA A 436 -13.93 -3.93 7.67
CA ALA A 436 -15.19 -3.20 7.88
C ALA A 436 -15.02 -1.66 7.84
N ASN A 437 -13.99 -1.15 8.52
CA ASN A 437 -13.76 0.29 8.70
C ASN A 437 -12.80 0.86 7.63
N SER A 438 -12.86 0.35 6.41
CA SER A 438 -11.97 0.78 5.33
C SER A 438 -12.69 1.00 4.00
N LEU A 439 -12.06 1.73 3.09
CA LEU A 439 -12.54 1.95 1.72
C LEU A 439 -12.65 0.66 0.89
N ILE A 440 -12.19 -0.47 1.43
CA ILE A 440 -12.16 -1.77 0.77
C ILE A 440 -12.85 -2.86 1.59
N SER A 441 -13.79 -2.46 2.46
CA SER A 441 -14.66 -3.39 3.18
C SER A 441 -15.42 -4.30 2.22
N MET A 442 -15.84 -5.47 2.71
CA MET A 442 -16.64 -6.39 1.90
C MET A 442 -17.93 -5.72 1.40
N GLU A 443 -18.54 -4.86 2.21
CA GLU A 443 -19.75 -4.12 1.83
C GLU A 443 -19.50 -3.19 0.64
N VAL A 444 -18.39 -2.44 0.64
CA VAL A 444 -18.01 -1.56 -0.47
C VAL A 444 -17.69 -2.39 -1.72
N LEU A 445 -16.85 -3.42 -1.59
CA LEU A 445 -16.38 -4.22 -2.72
C LEU A 445 -17.46 -5.15 -3.31
N LYS A 446 -18.55 -5.44 -2.59
CA LYS A 446 -19.72 -6.16 -3.15
C LYS A 446 -20.44 -5.34 -4.22
N LYS A 447 -20.39 -4.02 -4.15
CA LYS A 447 -21.05 -3.10 -5.10
C LYS A 447 -20.32 -3.04 -6.46
N THR A 448 -19.04 -3.39 -6.49
CA THR A 448 -18.23 -3.38 -7.71
C THR A 448 -18.49 -4.60 -8.59
N LYS A 449 -19.07 -4.38 -9.78
CA LYS A 449 -19.28 -5.42 -10.79
C LYS A 449 -17.95 -5.89 -11.40
N LEU A 450 -17.75 -7.20 -11.38
CA LEU A 450 -16.63 -7.87 -12.03
C LEU A 450 -16.94 -8.09 -13.52
N PRO A 451 -15.98 -7.85 -14.43
CA PRO A 451 -16.13 -8.30 -15.81
C PRO A 451 -16.09 -9.83 -15.87
N PRO A 452 -16.73 -10.45 -16.87
CA PRO A 452 -16.54 -11.86 -17.17
C PRO A 452 -15.05 -12.20 -17.28
N PHE A 453 -14.67 -13.35 -16.76
CA PHE A 453 -13.32 -13.86 -16.89
C PHE A 453 -13.23 -14.63 -18.22
N THR A 454 -12.77 -13.95 -19.28
CA THR A 454 -12.72 -14.51 -20.64
C THR A 454 -11.58 -15.50 -20.82
N ASP A 455 -11.64 -16.31 -21.88
CA ASP A 455 -10.57 -17.26 -22.21
C ASP A 455 -9.24 -16.58 -22.54
N ASP A 456 -9.27 -15.38 -23.13
CA ASP A 456 -8.07 -14.56 -23.34
C ASP A 456 -7.44 -14.16 -21.99
N MET A 457 -8.25 -13.69 -21.04
CA MET A 457 -7.78 -13.36 -19.70
C MET A 457 -7.19 -14.59 -19.00
N LYS A 458 -7.84 -15.75 -19.15
CA LYS A 458 -7.34 -17.03 -18.63
C LYS A 458 -6.01 -17.42 -19.26
N THR A 459 -5.89 -17.26 -20.57
CA THR A 459 -4.66 -17.58 -21.33
C THR A 459 -3.50 -16.69 -20.88
N GLU A 460 -3.68 -15.37 -20.80
CA GLU A 460 -2.61 -14.47 -20.37
C GLU A 460 -2.24 -14.64 -18.89
N THR A 461 -3.22 -14.82 -18.00
CA THR A 461 -2.93 -15.11 -16.59
C THR A 461 -2.17 -16.43 -16.42
N ASN A 462 -2.48 -17.44 -17.24
CA ASN A 462 -1.73 -18.69 -17.26
C ASN A 462 -0.31 -18.54 -17.78
N LYS A 463 -0.06 -17.67 -18.77
CA LYS A 463 1.32 -17.36 -19.20
C LYS A 463 2.15 -16.81 -18.05
N ILE A 464 1.56 -15.93 -17.23
CA ILE A 464 2.22 -15.40 -16.01
C ILE A 464 2.49 -16.54 -15.03
N CYS A 465 1.49 -17.37 -14.70
CA CYS A 465 1.69 -18.50 -13.78
C CYS A 465 2.81 -19.44 -14.27
N VAL A 466 2.79 -19.83 -15.55
CA VAL A 466 3.80 -20.72 -16.15
C VAL A 466 5.19 -20.10 -16.09
N HIS A 467 5.33 -18.80 -16.37
CA HIS A 467 6.62 -18.11 -16.28
C HIS A 467 7.23 -18.16 -14.88
N TYR A 468 6.41 -18.10 -13.83
CA TYR A 468 6.84 -18.22 -12.43
C TYR A 468 6.86 -19.67 -11.90
N GLU A 469 6.67 -20.67 -12.77
CA GLU A 469 6.56 -22.09 -12.40
C GLU A 469 5.44 -22.36 -11.38
N LEU A 470 4.29 -21.68 -11.53
CA LEU A 470 3.13 -21.78 -10.63
C LEU A 470 1.95 -22.50 -11.29
N PRO A 471 1.04 -23.08 -10.49
CA PRO A 471 -0.19 -23.68 -11.00
C PRO A 471 -1.01 -22.70 -11.83
N LYS A 472 -1.70 -23.23 -12.84
CA LYS A 472 -2.55 -22.43 -13.73
C LYS A 472 -3.75 -21.89 -12.95
N ILE A 473 -4.35 -20.82 -13.47
CA ILE A 473 -5.54 -20.23 -12.85
C ILE A 473 -6.69 -21.25 -12.80
N GLY A 474 -7.23 -21.44 -11.60
CA GLY A 474 -8.26 -22.45 -11.31
C GLY A 474 -7.70 -23.74 -10.69
N GLU A 475 -6.38 -23.96 -10.77
CA GLU A 475 -5.72 -25.03 -10.02
C GLU A 475 -5.40 -24.55 -8.60
N SER A 476 -5.41 -25.48 -7.63
CA SER A 476 -5.08 -25.17 -6.25
C SER A 476 -3.57 -24.96 -6.10
N CYS A 477 -3.17 -23.86 -5.49
CA CYS A 477 -1.76 -23.62 -5.17
C CYS A 477 -1.46 -24.05 -3.74
N VAL A 478 -0.45 -24.90 -3.56
CA VAL A 478 0.03 -25.30 -2.23
C VAL A 478 1.52 -25.06 -2.20
N LEU A 479 1.96 -24.17 -1.31
CA LEU A 479 3.36 -23.83 -1.19
C LEU A 479 4.06 -24.82 -0.27
N GLU A 480 5.33 -25.10 -0.54
CA GLU A 480 6.19 -25.79 0.41
C GLU A 480 6.22 -25.05 1.75
N GLY A 481 6.16 -25.77 2.87
CA GLY A 481 6.11 -25.17 4.21
C GLY A 481 4.73 -24.66 4.62
N THR A 482 3.65 -25.07 3.93
CA THR A 482 2.27 -24.72 4.33
C THR A 482 1.87 -25.49 5.58
N ILE A 483 1.73 -24.78 6.71
CA ILE A 483 1.48 -25.39 8.03
C ILE A 483 0.00 -25.60 8.34
N THR A 484 -0.91 -25.13 7.48
CA THR A 484 -2.36 -25.17 7.72
C THR A 484 -3.05 -26.43 7.24
N ARG A 485 -2.32 -27.35 6.59
CA ARG A 485 -2.88 -28.54 5.93
C ARG A 485 -2.59 -29.87 6.63
N GLU A 486 -1.59 -29.90 7.50
CA GLU A 486 -1.02 -31.13 8.10
C GLU A 486 -1.44 -31.33 9.57
#